data_AF-A0A8K0TNG3-F1
#
_entry.id   AF-A0A8K0TNG3-F1
#
_cell.length_a   1.000
_cell.length_b   1.000
_cell.length_c   1.000
_cell.angle_alpha   90.00
_cell.angle_beta   90.00
_cell.angle_gamma   90.00
#
_symmetry.space_group_name_H-M   'P 1'
#
loop_
_entity.id
_entity.type
_entity.pdbx_description
1 polymer ?
#
loop_
_entity_poly.entity_id
_entity_poly.type
_entity_poly.pdbx_seq_one_letter_code
_entity_poly.pdbx_strand_id
1 'polypeptide(L)'
;MASTTKPASGSKPELPPNVLIFTPKNPAAADALLNGRIFTRLATPATTDPSTLAAVAAKAGGEAFCLVFRGGILIFDGAGADEDADVADTHHEHFRLVCLALKDAGIVLDVAGCVFDAQGILKAGFQLDVLSPGNVLVIDLMDGEEESDDDEDLEASLAALVSGSGTSLS
;
A
#
# COMPACT_ATOMS: atom_id res chain seq x y z
N MET A 1 34.30 -41.53 22.58
CA MET A 1 34.12 -40.08 22.51
C MET A 1 32.93 -39.83 21.59
N ALA A 2 31.77 -39.49 22.17
CA ALA A 2 30.57 -39.21 21.40
C ALA A 2 30.54 -37.72 21.07
N SER A 3 30.61 -37.38 19.78
CA SER A 3 30.40 -36.03 19.28
C SER A 3 28.89 -35.78 19.26
N THR A 4 28.40 -34.98 20.20
CA THR A 4 27.01 -34.51 20.20
C THR A 4 26.90 -33.34 19.24
N THR A 5 26.28 -33.56 18.09
CA THR A 5 25.91 -32.53 17.13
C THR A 5 24.84 -31.64 17.74
N LYS A 6 25.14 -30.34 17.88
CA LYS A 6 24.20 -29.29 18.29
C LYS A 6 23.11 -29.13 17.22
N PRO A 7 21.81 -29.14 17.54
CA PRO A 7 20.78 -28.90 16.55
C PRO A 7 20.86 -27.44 16.06
N ALA A 8 20.81 -27.25 14.75
CA ALA A 8 20.68 -25.95 14.13
C ALA A 8 19.33 -25.35 14.50
N SER A 9 19.34 -24.14 15.07
CA SER A 9 18.14 -23.35 15.33
C SER A 9 17.44 -23.09 13.99
N GLY A 10 16.27 -23.68 13.79
CA GLY A 10 15.44 -23.41 12.61
C GLY A 10 15.02 -21.93 12.61
N SER A 11 15.52 -21.17 11.64
CA SER A 11 15.06 -19.81 11.39
C SER A 11 13.60 -19.86 10.97
N LYS A 12 12.73 -19.17 11.71
CA LYS A 12 11.33 -18.98 11.35
C LYS A 12 11.29 -18.34 9.94
N PRO A 13 10.37 -18.74 9.05
CA PRO A 13 10.19 -18.05 7.78
C PRO A 13 9.92 -16.56 8.05
N GLU A 14 10.77 -15.69 7.52
CA GLU A 14 10.58 -14.25 7.54
C GLU A 14 9.83 -13.83 6.28
N LEU A 15 8.88 -12.92 6.42
CA LEU A 15 8.16 -12.36 5.29
C LEU A 15 9.10 -11.48 4.45
N PRO A 16 8.88 -11.37 3.13
CA PRO A 16 9.57 -10.38 2.32
C PRO A 16 9.38 -8.96 2.90
N PRO A 17 10.36 -8.06 2.73
CA PRO A 17 10.32 -6.72 3.35
C PRO A 17 9.16 -5.84 2.84
N ASN A 18 8.63 -6.13 1.65
CA ASN A 18 7.45 -5.47 1.07
C ASN A 18 6.12 -6.14 1.44
N VAL A 19 6.11 -7.08 2.39
CA VAL A 19 4.92 -7.81 2.80
C VAL A 19 4.70 -7.66 4.32
N LEU A 20 3.46 -7.33 4.69
CA LEU A 20 2.99 -7.31 6.08
C LEU A 20 1.71 -8.13 6.22
N ILE A 21 1.56 -8.82 7.34
CA ILE A 21 0.27 -9.36 7.76
C ILE A 21 -0.35 -8.36 8.74
N PHE A 22 -1.39 -7.65 8.29
CA PHE A 22 -2.18 -6.77 9.14
C PHE A 22 -3.15 -7.61 9.96
N THR A 23 -2.95 -7.62 11.28
CA THR A 23 -3.74 -8.37 12.27
C THR A 23 -4.32 -7.38 13.28
N PRO A 24 -5.33 -6.57 12.89
CA PRO A 24 -5.88 -5.55 13.77
C PRO A 24 -6.56 -6.16 14.99
N LYS A 25 -6.56 -5.41 16.10
CA LYS A 25 -7.28 -5.80 17.32
C LYS A 25 -8.79 -5.84 17.10
N ASN A 26 -9.30 -4.95 16.26
CA ASN A 26 -10.69 -4.93 15.83
C ASN A 26 -10.80 -5.55 14.43
N PRO A 27 -11.46 -6.71 14.27
CA PRO A 27 -11.64 -7.33 12.95
C PRO A 27 -12.31 -6.41 11.93
N ALA A 28 -13.16 -5.47 12.37
CA ALA A 28 -13.79 -4.50 11.46
C ALA A 28 -12.78 -3.58 10.76
N ALA A 29 -11.57 -3.41 11.31
CA ALA A 29 -10.50 -2.68 10.64
C ALA A 29 -9.94 -3.43 9.43
N ALA A 30 -9.88 -4.77 9.49
CA ALA A 30 -9.51 -5.59 8.34
C ALA A 30 -10.56 -5.44 7.22
N ASP A 31 -11.84 -5.48 7.59
CA ASP A 31 -12.94 -5.26 6.64
C ASP A 31 -12.92 -3.83 6.08
N ALA A 32 -12.63 -2.83 6.90
CA ALA A 32 -12.51 -1.44 6.47
C ALA A 32 -11.34 -1.23 5.47
N LEU A 33 -10.19 -1.86 5.72
CA LEU A 33 -9.05 -1.82 4.81
C LEU A 33 -9.37 -2.50 3.47
N LEU A 34 -9.98 -3.69 3.51
CA LEU A 34 -10.33 -4.47 2.31
C LEU A 34 -11.40 -3.80 1.44
N ASN A 35 -12.37 -3.13 2.08
CA ASN A 35 -13.51 -2.51 1.40
C ASN A 35 -13.38 -0.98 1.28
N GLY A 36 -12.21 -0.42 1.59
CA GLY A 36 -11.93 1.00 1.43
C GLY A 36 -12.06 1.44 -0.03
N ARG A 37 -12.48 2.68 -0.23
CA ARG A 37 -12.64 3.30 -1.56
C ARG A 37 -11.58 4.35 -1.82
N ILE A 38 -11.26 5.13 -0.80
CA ILE A 38 -10.26 6.20 -0.87
C ILE A 38 -9.10 5.83 0.05
N PHE A 39 -7.89 6.03 -0.46
CA PHE A 39 -6.66 5.68 0.22
C PHE A 39 -5.66 6.84 0.14
N THR A 40 -4.94 7.09 1.22
CA THR A 40 -3.81 8.02 1.23
C THR A 40 -2.58 7.33 1.82
N ARG A 41 -1.52 7.23 1.02
CA ARG A 41 -0.20 6.77 1.45
C ARG A 41 0.62 7.97 1.87
N LEU A 42 1.09 7.97 3.11
CA LEU A 42 2.03 8.96 3.63
C LEU A 42 3.39 8.31 3.82
N ALA A 43 4.40 8.79 3.10
CA ALA A 43 5.78 8.40 3.31
C ALA A 43 6.43 9.31 4.35
N THR A 44 7.25 8.72 5.22
CA THR A 44 8.12 9.46 6.13
C THR A 44 9.58 9.14 5.80
N PRO A 45 10.55 9.98 6.22
CA PRO A 45 11.96 9.71 6.01
C PRO A 45 12.35 8.32 6.51
N ALA A 46 13.25 7.65 5.79
CA ALA A 46 13.74 6.32 6.17
C ALA A 46 14.39 6.26 7.56
N THR A 47 14.78 7.41 8.11
CA THR A 47 15.32 7.56 9.47
C THR A 47 14.25 7.60 10.57
N THR A 48 12.97 7.64 10.21
CA THR A 48 11.86 7.69 11.16
C THR A 48 11.77 6.36 11.89
N ASP A 49 11.84 6.42 13.22
CA ASP A 49 11.77 5.24 14.06
C ASP A 49 10.37 4.58 13.97
N PRO A 50 10.28 3.26 13.71
CA PRO A 50 9.00 2.57 13.56
C PRO A 50 8.10 2.65 14.80
N SER A 51 8.68 2.69 16.01
CA SER A 51 7.89 2.77 17.25
C SER A 51 7.26 4.15 17.42
N THR A 52 7.95 5.19 16.95
CA THR A 52 7.42 6.56 16.91
C THR A 52 6.26 6.65 15.93
N LEU A 53 6.37 6.03 14.76
CA LEU A 53 5.30 6.02 13.76
C LEU A 53 4.07 5.23 14.23
N ALA A 54 4.27 4.11 14.92
CA ALA A 54 3.19 3.37 15.57
C ALA A 54 2.47 4.22 16.64
N ALA A 55 3.21 5.00 17.42
CA ALA A 55 2.63 5.92 18.41
C ALA A 55 1.83 7.06 17.74
N VAL A 56 2.31 7.59 16.61
CA VAL A 56 1.58 8.58 15.79
C VAL A 56 0.25 8.01 15.30
N ALA A 57 0.27 6.82 14.69
CA ALA A 57 -0.95 6.17 14.20
C ALA A 57 -1.94 5.91 15.34
N ALA A 58 -1.46 5.40 16.48
CA ALA A 58 -2.29 5.19 17.67
C ALA A 58 -2.92 6.49 18.20
N LYS A 59 -2.20 7.61 18.16
CA LYS A 59 -2.70 8.93 18.57
C LYS A 59 -3.73 9.50 17.60
N ALA A 60 -3.58 9.26 16.30
CA ALA A 60 -4.49 9.77 15.27
C ALA A 60 -5.87 9.07 15.31
N GLY A 61 -5.92 7.81 15.73
CA GLY A 61 -7.15 7.01 15.79
C GLY A 61 -6.93 5.50 15.69
N GLY A 62 -5.68 5.08 15.43
CA GLY A 62 -5.24 3.70 15.42
C GLY A 62 -5.71 2.94 14.19
N GLU A 63 -5.84 1.62 14.35
CA GLU A 63 -6.11 0.67 13.27
C GLU A 63 -7.49 0.84 12.60
N ALA A 64 -8.37 1.70 13.13
CA ALA A 64 -9.72 1.89 12.61
C ALA A 64 -9.76 2.43 11.17
N PHE A 65 -8.81 3.30 10.82
CA PHE A 65 -8.72 3.93 9.50
C PHE A 65 -7.27 4.08 9.00
N CYS A 66 -6.27 3.63 9.77
CA CYS A 66 -4.89 3.71 9.33
C CYS A 66 -4.03 2.50 9.73
N LEU A 67 -3.00 2.27 8.93
CA LEU A 67 -2.05 1.16 9.01
C LEU A 67 -0.64 1.75 8.94
N VAL A 68 0.27 1.29 9.81
CA VAL A 68 1.71 1.59 9.68
C VAL A 68 2.38 0.49 8.88
N PHE A 69 3.11 0.87 7.83
CA PHE A 69 3.85 -0.08 7.01
C PHE A 69 5.08 0.57 6.38
N ARG A 70 6.25 -0.08 6.50
CA ARG A 70 7.55 0.36 5.94
C ARG A 70 7.92 1.82 6.18
N GLY A 71 7.72 2.32 7.40
CA GLY A 71 8.02 3.72 7.72
C GLY A 71 7.05 4.71 7.06
N GLY A 72 5.91 4.24 6.56
CA GLY A 72 4.80 5.07 6.11
C GLY A 72 3.50 4.76 6.86
N ILE A 73 2.48 5.57 6.58
CA ILE A 73 1.11 5.38 7.07
C ILE A 73 0.19 5.27 5.85
N LEU A 74 -0.59 4.21 5.78
CA LEU A 74 -1.72 4.09 4.87
C LEU A 74 -3.00 4.49 5.61
N ILE A 75 -3.74 5.43 5.05
CA ILE A 75 -5.07 5.86 5.50
C ILE A 75 -6.09 5.28 4.53
N PHE A 76 -7.21 4.77 5.03
CA PHE A 76 -8.25 4.14 4.23
C PHE A 76 -9.65 4.47 4.76
N ASP A 77 -10.56 4.83 3.86
CA ASP A 77 -11.95 5.17 4.19
C ASP A 77 -12.94 4.76 3.08
N GLY A 78 -14.23 4.81 3.40
CA GLY A 78 -15.32 4.56 2.45
C GLY A 78 -15.91 3.14 2.47
N ALA A 79 -15.45 2.30 3.40
CA ALA A 79 -16.06 1.00 3.62
C ALA A 79 -17.52 1.15 4.09
N GLY A 80 -18.46 0.64 3.30
CA GLY A 80 -19.90 0.66 3.65
C GLY A 80 -20.60 2.02 3.53
N ALA A 81 -19.97 3.02 2.89
CA ALA A 81 -20.60 4.31 2.66
C ALA A 81 -21.54 4.31 1.44
N ASP A 82 -22.67 5.00 1.53
CA ASP A 82 -23.65 5.08 0.44
C ASP A 82 -23.37 6.25 -0.53
N GLU A 83 -22.71 7.31 -0.08
CA GLU A 83 -22.43 8.53 -0.87
C GLU A 83 -20.94 8.90 -0.86
N ASP A 84 -20.39 9.29 -2.02
CA ASP A 84 -18.95 9.55 -2.17
C ASP A 84 -18.50 10.87 -1.50
N ALA A 85 -19.38 11.86 -1.36
CA ALA A 85 -19.05 13.15 -0.74
C ALA A 85 -18.73 13.00 0.76
N ASP A 86 -19.53 12.22 1.49
CA ASP A 86 -19.32 11.94 2.91
C ASP A 86 -18.03 11.14 3.17
N VAL A 87 -17.62 10.32 2.21
CA VAL A 87 -16.37 9.56 2.26
C VAL A 87 -15.17 10.50 2.15
N ALA A 88 -15.19 11.44 1.20
CA ALA A 88 -14.08 12.37 1.00
C ALA A 88 -13.87 13.27 2.23
N ASP A 89 -14.95 13.83 2.79
CA ASP A 89 -14.87 14.67 3.99
C ASP A 89 -14.32 13.90 5.20
N THR A 90 -14.78 12.66 5.39
CA THR A 90 -14.27 11.76 6.46
C THR A 90 -12.79 11.45 6.26
N HIS A 91 -12.39 11.08 5.03
CA HIS A 91 -11.01 10.76 4.69
C HIS A 91 -10.08 11.95 4.89
N HIS A 92 -10.52 13.16 4.55
CA HIS A 92 -9.77 14.39 4.76
C HIS A 92 -9.60 14.74 6.24
N GLU A 93 -10.61 14.47 7.07
CA GLU A 93 -10.47 14.63 8.53
C GLU A 93 -9.49 13.59 9.11
N HIS A 94 -9.58 12.32 8.70
CA HIS A 94 -8.60 11.31 9.11
C HIS A 94 -7.17 11.66 8.67
N PHE A 95 -7.00 12.12 7.43
CA PHE A 95 -5.74 12.66 6.94
C PHE A 95 -5.24 13.82 7.81
N ARG A 96 -6.10 14.78 8.13
CA ARG A 96 -5.77 15.91 9.02
C ARG A 96 -5.30 15.43 10.39
N LEU A 97 -5.98 14.45 11.00
CA LEU A 97 -5.62 13.89 12.31
C LEU A 97 -4.23 13.23 12.27
N VAL A 98 -3.92 12.46 11.22
CA VAL A 98 -2.60 11.83 11.05
C VAL A 98 -1.52 12.88 10.84
N CYS A 99 -1.74 13.88 9.99
CA CYS A 99 -0.79 14.96 9.78
C CYS A 99 -0.54 15.78 11.05
N LEU A 100 -1.57 16.02 11.86
CA LEU A 100 -1.41 16.70 13.15
C LEU A 100 -0.58 15.85 14.13
N ALA A 101 -0.82 14.54 14.18
CA ALA A 101 -0.05 13.63 15.02
C ALA A 101 1.42 13.54 14.58
N LEU A 102 1.69 13.50 13.27
CA LEU A 102 3.06 13.55 12.71
C LEU A 102 3.77 14.85 13.07
N LYS A 103 3.08 15.99 12.92
CA LYS A 103 3.60 17.31 13.26
C LYS A 103 3.96 17.39 14.74
N ASP A 104 3.09 16.92 15.63
CA ASP A 104 3.34 16.91 17.08
C ASP A 104 4.53 16.03 17.46
N ALA A 105 4.81 14.99 16.67
CA ALA A 105 5.98 14.13 16.82
C ALA A 105 7.25 14.69 16.15
N GLY A 106 7.18 15.85 15.49
CA GLY A 106 8.30 16.44 14.76
C GLY A 106 8.70 15.69 13.49
N ILE A 107 7.80 14.87 12.93
CA ILE A 107 8.06 14.10 11.71
C ILE A 107 7.60 14.90 10.50
N VAL A 108 8.48 15.05 9.52
CA VAL A 108 8.19 15.67 8.22
C VAL A 108 7.85 14.56 7.23
N LEU A 109 6.93 14.82 6.30
CA LEU A 109 6.59 13.88 5.23
C LEU A 109 7.65 13.90 4.13
N ASP A 110 7.94 12.72 3.57
CA ASP A 110 8.60 12.61 2.29
C ASP A 110 7.54 12.70 1.18
N VAL A 111 7.32 13.91 0.66
CA VAL A 111 6.23 14.20 -0.27
C VAL A 111 6.34 13.39 -1.57
N ALA A 112 7.55 13.03 -2.00
CA ALA A 112 7.76 12.26 -3.23
C ALA A 112 7.19 10.83 -3.14
N GLY A 113 7.18 10.24 -1.93
CA GLY A 113 6.63 8.91 -1.69
C GLY A 113 5.16 8.91 -1.28
N CYS A 114 4.51 10.07 -1.19
CA CYS A 114 3.11 10.18 -0.82
C CYS A 114 2.18 9.98 -2.03
N VAL A 115 1.03 9.36 -1.78
CA VAL A 115 -0.08 9.27 -2.74
C VAL A 115 -1.33 9.73 -2.02
N PHE A 116 -2.03 10.73 -2.56
CA PHE A 116 -3.21 11.33 -1.93
C PHE A 116 -4.48 10.93 -2.66
N ASP A 117 -5.52 10.61 -1.89
CA ASP A 117 -6.90 10.40 -2.35
C ASP A 117 -7.02 9.38 -3.51
N ALA A 118 -6.20 8.33 -3.46
CA ALA A 118 -6.20 7.27 -4.44
C ALA A 118 -7.53 6.51 -4.41
N GLN A 119 -8.21 6.49 -5.57
CA GLN A 119 -9.46 5.76 -5.77
C GLN A 119 -9.16 4.27 -6.00
N GLY A 120 -8.99 3.54 -4.91
CA GLY A 120 -8.64 2.12 -4.86
C GLY A 120 -7.19 1.85 -4.44
N ILE A 121 -7.01 0.74 -3.73
CA ILE A 121 -5.75 0.39 -3.06
C ILE A 121 -4.56 0.18 -4.01
N LEU A 122 -4.81 -0.35 -5.22
CA LEU A 122 -3.78 -0.50 -6.25
C LEU A 122 -3.19 0.85 -6.68
N LYS A 123 -4.03 1.89 -6.78
CA LYS A 123 -3.56 3.25 -7.10
C LYS A 123 -2.79 3.90 -5.94
N ALA A 124 -3.01 3.43 -4.71
CA ALA A 124 -2.21 3.81 -3.56
C ALA A 124 -0.87 3.05 -3.49
N GLY A 125 -0.61 2.15 -4.44
CA GLY A 125 0.62 1.37 -4.54
C GLY A 125 0.64 0.11 -3.68
N PHE A 126 -0.53 -0.45 -3.36
CA PHE A 126 -0.64 -1.66 -2.54
C PHE A 126 -1.54 -2.71 -3.17
N GLN A 127 -1.22 -3.98 -2.92
CA GLN A 127 -2.11 -5.11 -3.15
C GLN A 127 -2.52 -5.70 -1.80
N LEU A 128 -3.80 -6.05 -1.68
CA LEU A 128 -4.36 -6.71 -0.50
C LEU A 128 -4.84 -8.11 -0.85
N ASP A 129 -4.68 -9.04 0.09
CA ASP A 129 -5.30 -10.35 0.01
C ASP A 129 -5.82 -10.78 1.39
N VAL A 130 -6.90 -11.56 1.40
CA VAL A 130 -7.46 -12.11 2.63
C VAL A 130 -6.65 -13.35 3.00
N LEU A 131 -5.87 -13.27 4.08
CA LEU A 131 -5.09 -14.41 4.53
C LEU A 131 -5.94 -15.38 5.37
N SER A 132 -6.73 -14.83 6.29
CA SER A 132 -7.71 -15.54 7.10
C SER A 132 -8.75 -14.54 7.63
N PRO A 133 -9.88 -14.97 8.23
CA PRO A 133 -10.83 -14.05 8.83
C PRO A 133 -10.14 -13.08 9.82
N GLY A 134 -10.29 -11.77 9.58
CA GLY A 134 -9.69 -10.71 10.39
C GLY A 134 -8.20 -10.43 10.13
N ASN A 135 -7.54 -11.11 9.19
CA ASN A 135 -6.13 -10.90 8.84
C ASN A 135 -5.97 -10.63 7.35
N VAL A 136 -5.25 -9.54 7.03
CA VAL A 136 -5.03 -9.09 5.65
C VAL A 136 -3.54 -9.19 5.33
N LEU A 137 -3.22 -9.83 4.21
CA LEU A 137 -1.90 -9.73 3.60
C LEU A 137 -1.82 -8.40 2.85
N VAL A 138 -0.86 -7.56 3.22
CA VAL A 138 -0.61 -6.25 2.61
C VAL A 138 0.73 -6.32 1.88
N ILE A 139 0.72 -6.03 0.58
CA ILE A 139 1.90 -6.05 -0.27
C ILE A 139 2.10 -4.64 -0.82
N ASP A 140 3.29 -4.08 -0.64
CA ASP A 140 3.66 -2.79 -1.23
C ASP A 140 4.33 -3.00 -2.58
N LEU A 141 3.82 -2.25 -3.56
CA LEU A 141 4.18 -2.30 -4.97
C LEU A 141 5.11 -1.15 -5.36
N MET A 142 5.25 -0.11 -4.53
CA MET A 142 6.03 1.10 -4.85
C MET A 142 7.55 0.90 -4.66
N ASP A 143 7.98 -0.25 -4.15
CA ASP A 143 9.40 -0.58 -3.92
C ASP A 143 9.98 -1.45 -5.05
N GLY A 144 9.41 -1.34 -6.25
CA GLY A 144 9.75 -2.11 -7.44
C GLY A 144 10.45 -1.28 -8.52
N GLU A 145 11.46 -0.49 -8.18
CA GLU A 145 12.40 0.01 -9.19
C GLU A 145 13.46 -1.05 -9.46
N GLU A 146 13.08 -2.03 -10.28
CA GLU A 146 13.90 -2.38 -11.44
C GLU A 146 12.99 -2.15 -12.64
N GLU A 147 13.12 -0.95 -13.24
CA GLU A 147 12.58 -0.65 -14.57
C GLU A 147 13.08 -1.73 -15.53
N SER A 148 12.22 -2.72 -15.82
CA SER A 148 12.31 -3.49 -17.04
C SER A 148 11.50 -2.72 -18.08
N ASP A 149 12.12 -1.70 -18.66
CA ASP A 149 11.68 -1.12 -19.94
C ASP A 149 11.79 -2.22 -21.00
N ASP A 150 10.72 -3.01 -21.15
CA ASP A 150 10.48 -3.81 -22.35
C ASP A 150 9.30 -3.17 -23.09
N ASP A 151 9.56 -1.95 -23.58
CA ASP A 151 8.80 -1.32 -24.65
C ASP A 151 9.04 -2.09 -25.96
N GLU A 152 8.43 -3.28 -26.10
CA GLU A 152 8.35 -3.96 -27.39
C GLU A 152 7.18 -3.40 -28.22
N ASP A 153 7.47 -2.34 -28.97
CA ASP A 153 6.98 -2.04 -30.32
C ASP A 153 5.49 -2.36 -30.67
N LEU A 154 4.56 -1.54 -30.18
CA LEU A 154 3.15 -1.52 -30.63
C LEU A 154 2.92 -0.75 -31.96
N GLU A 155 3.98 -0.26 -32.61
CA GLU A 155 3.90 0.48 -33.90
C GLU A 155 3.99 -0.43 -35.14
N ALA A 156 4.25 -1.74 -34.99
CA ALA A 156 4.34 -2.66 -36.13
C ALA A 156 2.96 -3.01 -36.77
N SER A 157 1.84 -2.77 -36.06
CA SER A 157 0.51 -3.19 -36.54
C SER A 157 -0.20 -2.15 -37.43
N LEU A 158 0.21 -0.87 -37.42
CA LEU A 158 -0.38 0.17 -38.27
C LEU A 158 0.24 0.21 -39.67
N ALA A 159 1.53 -0.15 -39.81
CA ALA A 159 2.21 -0.19 -41.10
C ALA A 159 1.71 -1.33 -42.03
N ALA A 160 1.23 -2.43 -41.44
CA ALA A 160 0.66 -3.56 -42.18
C ALA A 160 -0.72 -3.23 -42.79
N LEU A 161 -1.50 -2.34 -42.17
CA LEU A 161 -2.82 -1.96 -42.66
C LEU A 161 -2.74 -0.92 -43.79
N VAL A 162 -1.73 -0.05 -43.80
CA VAL A 162 -1.61 1.05 -44.78
C VAL A 162 -0.94 0.63 -46.10
N SER A 163 -0.23 -0.51 -46.11
CA SER A 163 0.47 -1.02 -47.30
C SER A 163 -0.34 -2.03 -48.12
N GLY A 164 -1.57 -2.36 -47.69
CA GLY A 164 -2.40 -3.42 -48.24
C GLY A 164 -3.65 -2.97 -49.01
N SER A 165 -3.60 -1.89 -49.79
CA SER A 165 -4.66 -1.59 -50.77
C SER A 165 -4.16 -0.68 -51.90
N GLY A 166 -3.74 -1.30 -52.99
CA GLY A 166 -3.43 -0.61 -54.24
C GLY A 166 -3.07 -1.58 -55.36
N THR A 167 -4.11 -2.08 -56.05
CA THR A 167 -4.23 -2.40 -57.51
C THR A 167 -3.13 -3.29 -58.16
N SER A 168 -3.38 -4.25 -59.04
CA SER A 168 -4.38 -4.48 -60.08
C SER A 168 -4.15 -5.87 -60.69
N LEU A 169 -5.18 -6.46 -61.32
CA LEU A 169 -5.18 -7.11 -62.65
C LEU A 169 -6.03 -8.39 -62.71
N SER A 170 -7.22 -8.23 -63.29
CA SER A 170 -7.67 -9.00 -64.46
C SER A 170 -8.79 -8.26 -65.16
#